data_AF-A0A2H0FMF4-F1
#
_entry.id   AF-A0A2H0FMF4-F1
#
_cell.length_a   1.000
_cell.length_b   1.000
_cell.length_c   1.000
_cell.angle_alpha   90.00
_cell.angle_beta   90.00
_cell.angle_gamma   90.00
#
_symmetry.space_group_name_H-M   'P 1'
#
loop_
_entity.id
_entity.type
_entity.pdbx_description
1 polymer ?
#
loop_
_entity_poly.entity_id
_entity_poly.type
_entity_poly.pdbx_seq_one_letter_code
_entity_poly.pdbx_strand_id
1 'polypeptide(L)'
;IQNNGFGMMAGALTASYDIVPNKFKIKSALGFGASPVSPSGGGNQIGTEVNFNLLYKLRVYMDLEIHAAYLALGDFYDSSIINGGMSSKPEDPWVLFMSFKWIMF
;
A
#
# COMPACT_ATOMS: atom_id res chain seq x y z
N ILE A 1 6.72 2.91 4.03
CA ILE A 1 7.38 1.93 4.92
C ILE A 1 8.72 2.51 5.37
N GLN A 2 8.91 2.75 6.67
CA GLN A 2 10.16 3.25 7.25
C GLN A 2 10.81 2.16 8.09
N ASN A 3 12.07 1.81 7.78
CA ASN A 3 12.78 0.67 8.38
C ASN A 3 13.84 1.08 9.42
N ASN A 4 13.93 2.36 9.79
CA ASN A 4 14.88 2.91 10.77
C ASN A 4 16.34 2.45 10.61
N GLY A 5 16.80 2.17 9.38
CA GLY A 5 18.18 1.77 9.09
C GLY A 5 18.48 0.27 9.20
N PHE A 6 17.48 -0.58 9.47
CA PHE A 6 17.65 -2.04 9.58
C PHE A 6 17.75 -2.78 8.23
N GLY A 7 17.69 -2.04 7.11
CA GLY A 7 17.60 -2.62 5.76
C GLY A 7 16.17 -3.07 5.43
N MET A 8 15.86 -3.18 4.14
CA MET A 8 14.52 -3.57 3.68
C MET A 8 14.64 -4.44 2.43
N MET A 9 14.05 -5.63 2.53
CA MET A 9 13.70 -6.47 1.39
C MET A 9 12.21 -6.25 1.11
N ALA A 10 11.88 -5.85 -0.10
CA ALA A 10 10.50 -5.64 -0.50
C ALA A 10 10.23 -6.34 -1.83
N GLY A 11 9.02 -6.87 -1.96
CA GLY A 11 8.49 -7.43 -3.20
C GLY A 11 7.12 -6.85 -3.48
N ALA A 12 6.79 -6.69 -4.77
CA ALA A 12 5.47 -6.25 -5.18
C ALA A 12 5.00 -7.04 -6.39
N LEU A 13 3.71 -7.39 -6.39
CA LEU A 13 3.01 -8.01 -7.49
C LEU A 13 1.85 -7.12 -7.88
N THR A 14 1.72 -6.82 -9.17
CA THR A 14 0.63 -5.98 -9.69
C THR A 14 -0.10 -6.75 -10.77
N ALA A 15 -1.43 -6.71 -10.72
CA ALA A 15 -2.30 -7.21 -11.76
C ALA A 15 -3.22 -6.08 -12.24
N SER A 16 -3.50 -6.07 -13.53
CA SER A 16 -4.46 -5.12 -14.11
C SER A 16 -5.26 -5.79 -15.21
N TYR A 17 -6.53 -5.43 -15.29
CA TYR A 17 -7.44 -5.94 -16.30
C TYR A 17 -8.36 -4.83 -16.81
N ASP A 18 -8.56 -4.78 -18.11
CA ASP A 18 -9.53 -3.90 -18.74
C ASP A 18 -10.87 -4.64 -18.83
N ILE A 19 -11.79 -4.31 -17.94
CA ILE A 19 -13.15 -4.87 -17.92
C ILE A 19 -13.90 -4.42 -19.17
N VAL A 20 -13.77 -3.15 -19.53
CA VAL A 20 -14.21 -2.61 -20.81
C VAL A 20 -12.99 -1.96 -21.48
N PRO A 21 -12.56 -2.46 -22.66
CA PRO A 21 -11.39 -1.93 -23.34
C PRO A 21 -11.44 -0.41 -23.45
N ASN A 22 -10.38 0.26 -23.00
CA ASN A 22 -10.22 1.71 -23.03
C ASN A 22 -11.27 2.52 -22.24
N LYS A 23 -12.10 1.89 -21.40
CA LYS A 23 -13.15 2.60 -20.64
C LYS A 23 -13.17 2.28 -19.16
N PHE A 24 -13.08 1.02 -18.79
CA PHE A 24 -13.17 0.59 -17.40
C PHE A 24 -12.05 -0.39 -17.08
N LYS A 25 -11.16 0.02 -16.18
CA LYS A 25 -9.97 -0.71 -15.78
C LYS A 25 -10.01 -0.99 -14.28
N ILE A 26 -9.59 -2.19 -13.91
CA ILE A 26 -9.33 -2.58 -12.55
C ILE A 26 -7.83 -2.87 -12.41
N LYS A 27 -7.23 -2.42 -11.32
CA LYS A 27 -5.83 -2.68 -10.99
C LYS A 27 -5.74 -3.03 -9.51
N SER A 28 -4.99 -4.08 -9.20
CA SER A 28 -4.67 -4.45 -7.82
C SER A 28 -3.17 -4.65 -7.69
N ALA A 29 -2.62 -4.32 -6.53
CA ALA A 29 -1.24 -4.60 -6.20
C ALA A 29 -1.12 -5.17 -4.79
N LEU A 30 -0.20 -6.10 -4.61
CA LEU A 30 0.20 -6.67 -3.35
C LEU A 30 1.66 -6.34 -3.12
N GLY A 31 1.98 -5.75 -1.97
CA GLY A 31 3.34 -5.45 -1.53
C GLY A 31 3.65 -6.26 -0.28
N PHE A 32 4.88 -6.76 -0.17
CA PHE A 32 5.39 -7.40 1.03
C PHE A 32 6.73 -6.75 1.39
N GLY A 33 6.92 -6.43 2.66
CA GLY A 33 8.17 -5.89 3.19
C GLY A 33 8.67 -6.70 4.38
N ALA A 34 9.96 -7.02 4.37
CA ALA A 34 10.69 -7.60 5.49
C ALA A 34 12.03 -6.88 5.67
N SER A 35 12.58 -6.92 6.87
CA SER A 35 13.91 -6.41 7.19
C SER A 35 14.89 -7.58 7.37
N PRO A 36 16.10 -7.51 6.80
CA PRO A 36 17.13 -8.52 7.06
C PRO A 36 17.57 -8.58 8.53
N VAL A 37 17.45 -7.46 9.26
CA VAL A 37 17.86 -7.35 10.66
C VAL A 37 16.62 -7.05 11.51
N SER A 38 16.38 -7.87 12.54
CA SER A 38 15.28 -7.61 13.47
C SER A 38 15.64 -6.52 14.49
N PRO A 39 14.69 -5.63 14.83
CA PRO A 39 14.84 -4.71 15.94
C PRO A 39 14.69 -5.46 17.28
N SER A 40 15.32 -4.97 18.33
CA SER A 40 15.20 -5.58 19.67
C SER A 40 13.75 -5.58 20.13
N GLY A 41 13.22 -6.75 20.47
CA GLY A 41 11.81 -6.90 20.90
C GLY A 41 10.78 -6.89 19.76
N GLY A 42 11.19 -7.03 18.50
CA GLY A 42 10.32 -7.23 17.35
C GLY A 42 10.87 -8.25 16.36
N GLY A 43 10.14 -8.52 15.29
CA GLY A 43 10.55 -9.47 14.25
C GLY A 43 11.03 -8.82 12.96
N ASN A 44 11.14 -9.64 11.92
CA ASN A 44 11.70 -9.24 10.62
C ASN A 44 10.61 -8.83 9.63
N GLN A 45 9.33 -9.10 9.88
CA GLN A 45 8.26 -8.79 8.95
C GLN A 45 7.78 -7.36 9.16
N ILE A 46 8.01 -6.49 8.17
CA ILE A 46 7.58 -5.10 8.25
C ILE A 46 6.09 -5.00 7.99
N GLY A 47 5.59 -5.63 6.93
CA GLY A 47 4.16 -5.62 6.64
C GLY A 47 3.80 -6.11 5.26
N THR A 48 2.50 -6.21 5.02
CA THR A 48 1.92 -6.57 3.73
C THR A 48 0.88 -5.53 3.34
N GLU A 49 0.99 -5.01 2.14
CA GLU A 49 0.11 -3.97 1.62
C GLU A 49 -0.74 -4.54 0.48
N VAL A 50 -2.03 -4.23 0.49
CA VAL A 50 -2.91 -4.46 -0.66
C VAL A 50 -3.44 -3.12 -1.15
N ASN A 51 -3.31 -2.89 -2.45
CA ASN A 51 -3.82 -1.73 -3.14
C ASN A 51 -4.84 -2.16 -4.18
N PHE A 52 -5.88 -1.36 -4.29
CA PHE A 52 -6.95 -1.55 -5.23
C PHE A 52 -7.27 -0.23 -5.92
N ASN A 53 -7.43 -0.28 -7.24
CA ASN A 53 -7.76 0.86 -8.05
C ASN A 53 -8.83 0.48 -9.08
N LEU A 54 -9.87 1.30 -9.14
CA LEU A 54 -10.86 1.29 -10.21
C LEU A 54 -10.72 2.58 -11.01
N LEU A 55 -10.61 2.47 -12.32
CA LEU A 55 -10.50 3.60 -13.22
C LEU A 55 -11.63 3.55 -14.24
N TYR A 56 -12.38 4.64 -14.33
CA TYR A 56 -13.43 4.84 -15.33
C TYR A 56 -13.14 6.08 -16.19
N LYS A 57 -13.00 5.87 -17.50
CA LYS A 57 -12.86 6.93 -18.50
C LYS A 57 -14.23 7.50 -18.85
N LEU A 58 -14.50 8.71 -18.37
CA LEU A 58 -15.71 9.47 -18.67
C LEU A 58 -15.65 10.02 -20.10
N ARG A 59 -14.51 10.61 -20.47
CA ARG A 59 -14.22 11.17 -21.80
C ARG A 59 -12.71 11.11 -22.09
N VAL A 60 -12.33 11.52 -23.30
CA VAL A 60 -10.93 11.73 -23.66
C VAL A 60 -10.31 12.73 -22.67
N TYR A 61 -9.24 12.31 -21.98
CA TYR A 61 -8.57 13.02 -20.88
C TYR A 61 -9.43 13.35 -19.66
N MET A 62 -10.49 12.58 -19.42
CA MET A 62 -11.33 12.71 -18.22
C MET A 62 -11.49 11.35 -17.55
N ASP A 63 -10.74 11.14 -16.47
CA ASP A 63 -10.66 9.87 -15.74
C ASP A 63 -11.19 10.07 -14.31
N LEU A 64 -12.06 9.16 -13.89
CA LEU A 64 -12.51 9.02 -12.51
C LEU A 64 -11.87 7.77 -11.92
N GLU A 65 -11.14 7.93 -10.83
CA GLU A 65 -10.42 6.83 -10.18
C GLU A 65 -10.85 6.70 -8.71
N ILE A 66 -11.07 5.47 -8.26
CA ILE A 66 -11.24 5.13 -6.85
C ILE A 66 -10.04 4.30 -6.44
N HIS A 67 -9.43 4.66 -5.32
CA HIS A 67 -8.25 4.01 -4.76
C HIS A 67 -8.55 3.57 -3.34
N ALA A 68 -8.27 2.32 -3.03
CA ALA A 68 -8.31 1.79 -1.69
C ALA A 68 -6.98 1.09 -1.38
N ALA A 69 -6.42 1.33 -0.20
CA ALA A 69 -5.23 0.62 0.25
C ALA A 69 -5.36 0.22 1.71
N TYR A 70 -4.79 -0.93 2.04
CA TYR A 70 -4.74 -1.48 3.38
C TYR A 70 -3.34 -2.03 3.64
N LEU A 71 -2.73 -1.64 4.76
CA LEU A 71 -1.42 -2.11 5.17
C LEU A 71 -1.56 -2.90 6.47
N ALA A 72 -1.33 -4.21 6.38
CA ALA A 72 -1.15 -5.06 7.55
C ALA A 72 0.26 -4.88 8.10
N LEU A 73 0.39 -4.35 9.32
CA LEU A 73 1.69 -4.20 9.98
C LEU A 73 2.15 -5.55 10.54
N GLY A 74 3.40 -5.90 10.28
CA GLY A 74 4.01 -7.12 10.80
C GLY A 74 4.61 -6.95 12.19
N ASP A 75 5.32 -7.99 12.63
CA ASP A 75 5.97 -8.10 13.94
C ASP A 75 7.17 -7.13 14.13
N PHE A 76 7.65 -6.49 13.06
CA PHE A 76 8.68 -5.44 13.14
C PHE A 76 8.24 -4.27 14.02
N TYR A 77 6.93 -4.00 14.07
CA TYR A 77 6.33 -2.93 14.87
C TYR A 77 5.99 -3.33 16.31
N ASP A 78 6.28 -4.56 16.72
CA ASP A 78 6.16 -4.96 18.13
C ASP A 78 7.32 -4.38 18.98
N SER A 79 8.44 -4.05 18.33
CA SER A 79 9.59 -3.42 19.00
C SER A 79 9.24 -2.01 19.49
N SER A 80 9.51 -1.75 20.77
CA SER A 80 9.31 -0.44 21.41
C SER A 80 10.15 0.68 20.77
N ILE A 81 11.27 0.32 20.15
CA ILE A 81 12.15 1.27 19.45
C ILE A 81 11.53 1.71 18.12
N ILE A 82 10.76 0.82 17.48
CA ILE A 82 10.14 1.05 16.18
C ILE A 82 8.77 1.69 16.31
N ASN A 83 7.97 1.26 17.30
CA ASN A 83 6.62 1.77 17.50
C ASN A 83 6.57 3.15 18.23
N GLY A 84 7.71 3.75 18.54
CA GLY A 84 7.79 5.04 19.22
C GLY A 84 7.59 4.98 20.74
N GLY A 85 7.84 3.84 21.37
CA GLY A 85 7.70 3.63 22.81
C GLY A 85 6.27 3.28 23.24
N MET A 86 5.41 2.87 22.31
CA MET A 86 4.05 2.43 22.63
C MET A 86 4.05 1.04 23.27
N SER A 87 3.07 0.78 24.14
CA SER A 87 2.90 -0.50 24.83
C SER A 87 2.37 -1.62 23.93
N SER A 88 1.82 -1.28 22.77
CA SER A 88 1.26 -2.23 21.81
C SER A 88 1.60 -1.83 20.38
N LYS A 89 1.53 -2.80 19.46
CA LYS A 89 1.66 -2.57 18.03
C LYS A 89 0.69 -1.47 17.56
N PRO A 90 1.09 -0.56 16.66
CA PRO A 90 0.17 0.36 16.01
C PRO A 90 -0.95 -0.39 15.26
N GLU A 91 -2.09 0.28 15.11
CA GLU A 91 -3.19 -0.24 14.30
C GLU A 91 -2.83 -0.24 12.81
N ASP A 92 -3.36 -1.21 12.07
CA ASP A 92 -3.15 -1.37 10.64
C ASP A 92 -3.81 -0.22 9.86
N PRO A 93 -3.04 0.63 9.16
CA PRO A 93 -3.62 1.79 8.48
C PRO A 93 -4.30 1.39 7.16
N TRP A 94 -5.38 2.10 6.85
CA TRP A 94 -6.12 1.96 5.59
C TRP A 94 -6.53 3.33 5.04
N VAL A 95 -6.77 3.40 3.74
CA VAL A 95 -7.22 4.61 3.08
C VAL A 95 -8.18 4.27 1.94
N LEU A 96 -9.17 5.14 1.75
CA LEU A 96 -10.07 5.13 0.60
C LEU A 96 -10.18 6.56 0.10
N PHE A 97 -9.87 6.78 -1.18
CA PHE A 97 -10.00 8.08 -1.79
C PHE A 97 -10.43 7.99 -3.25
N MET A 98 -10.95 9.09 -3.76
CA MET A 98 -11.37 9.23 -5.16
C MET A 98 -10.57 10.37 -5.79
N SER A 99 -10.16 10.19 -7.03
CA SER A 99 -9.46 11.18 -7.83
C SER A 99 -10.22 11.42 -9.13
N PHE A 100 -10.42 12.69 -9.45
CA PHE A 100 -10.93 13.11 -10.75
C PHE A 100 -9.83 13.83 -11.50
N LYS A 101 -9.44 13.30 -12.65
CA LYS A 101 -8.38 13.84 -13.52
C LYS A 101 -9.03 14.38 -14.78
N TRP A 102 -8.86 15.67 -15.03
CA TRP A 102 -9.34 16.31 -16.25
C TRP A 102 -8.29 17.26 -16.79
N ILE A 103 -7.84 17.01 -18.02
CA ILE A 103 -7.02 17.96 -18.77
C ILE A 103 -7.96 18.75 -19.69
N MET A 104 -8.03 20.06 -19.47
CA MET A 104 -8.67 21.01 -20.37
C MET A 104 -7.61 21.64 -21.26
N PHE A 105 -7.92 21.75 -22.55
CA PHE A 105 -7.17 22.50 -23.55
C PHE A 105 -8.07 23.55 -24.18
#